data_AF-A0A7C1JLG1-F1
#
_entry.id   AF-A0A7C1JLG1-F1
#
_cell.length_a   1.000
_cell.length_b   1.000
_cell.length_c   1.000
_cell.angle_alpha   90.00
_cell.angle_beta   90.00
_cell.angle_gamma   90.00
#
_symmetry.space_group_name_H-M   'P 1'
#
loop_
_entity.id
_entity.type
_entity.pdbx_description
1 polymer ?
#
loop_
_entity_poly.entity_id
_entity_poly.type
_entity_poly.pdbx_seq_one_letter_code
_entity_poly.pdbx_strand_id
1 'polypeptide(L)' 'MGGIGMTELLVILFIALLIFGAKRLPEIGSGIGRAIRDFKRSLKEPPEIDVTPREDKPLEEKKEKEKEA' A
#
# COMPACT_ATOMS: atom_id res chain seq x y z
N MET A 1 -35.75 -4.79 -11.49
CA MET A 1 -35.05 -3.50 -11.73
C MET A 1 -33.57 -3.78 -11.62
N GLY A 2 -32.92 -4.01 -12.77
CA GLY A 2 -31.55 -4.49 -12.88
C GLY A 2 -30.53 -3.40 -12.56
N GLY A 3 -29.57 -3.71 -11.69
CA GLY A 3 -28.42 -2.85 -11.46
C GLY A 3 -27.47 -2.87 -12.66
N ILE A 4 -26.58 -1.88 -12.70
CA ILE A 4 -25.50 -1.80 -13.69
C ILE A 4 -24.69 -3.11 -13.61
N GLY A 5 -24.73 -3.89 -14.69
CA GLY A 5 -23.96 -5.11 -14.81
C GLY A 5 -22.50 -4.83 -15.15
N MET A 6 -21.68 -5.87 -15.04
CA MET A 6 -20.25 -5.81 -15.39
C MET A 6 -20.04 -5.32 -16.83
N THR A 7 -20.93 -5.73 -17.74
CA THR A 7 -20.90 -5.33 -19.15
C THR A 7 -21.14 -3.84 -19.35
N GLU A 8 -22.16 -3.25 -18.71
CA GLU A 8 -22.40 -1.81 -18.82
C GLU A 8 -21.26 -1.00 -18.21
N LEU A 9 -20.68 -1.45 -17.09
CA LEU A 9 -19.51 -0.84 -16.47
C LEU A 9 -18.30 -0.82 -17.43
N LEU A 10 -18.05 -1.92 -18.15
CA LEU A 10 -16.98 -1.99 -19.15
C LEU A 10 -17.22 -1.05 -20.34
N VAL A 11 -18.46 -0.92 -20.81
CA VAL A 11 -18.81 0.02 -21.90
C VAL A 11 -18.57 1.47 -21.45
N ILE A 12 -19.02 1.83 -20.24
CA ILE A 12 -18.78 3.16 -19.67
C ILE A 12 -17.28 3.42 -19.52
N LEU A 13 -16.54 2.44 -19.00
CA LEU A 13 -15.09 2.54 -18.86
C LEU A 13 -14.42 2.75 -20.22
N PHE A 14 -14.85 2.02 -21.26
CA PHE A 14 -14.31 2.16 -22.61
C PHE A 14 -14.54 3.57 -23.17
N ILE A 15 -15.74 4.13 -23.02
CA ILE A 15 -16.04 5.51 -23.44
C ILE A 15 -15.20 6.51 -22.64
N ALA A 16 -15.09 6.33 -21.31
CA ALA A 16 -14.25 7.17 -20.48
C ALA A 16 -12.78 7.12 -20.91
N LEU A 17 -12.28 5.95 -21.29
CA LEU A 17 -10.93 5.78 -21.84
C LEU A 17 -10.73 6.47 -23.18
N LEU A 18 -11.76 6.60 -24.02
CA LEU A 18 -11.68 7.36 -25.27
C LEU A 18 -11.60 8.87 -25.01
N ILE A 19 -12.34 9.38 -24.03
CA ILE A 19 -12.36 10.80 -23.67
C ILE A 19 -11.08 11.21 -22.93
N PHE A 20 -10.73 10.48 -21.88
CA PHE A 20 -9.59 10.80 -21.02
C PHE A 20 -8.28 10.20 -21.55
N GLY A 21 -8.34 9.14 -22.34
CA GLY A 21 -7.17 8.38 -22.79
C GLY A 21 -6.74 7.31 -21.79
N ALA A 22 -6.25 6.17 -22.30
CA ALA A 22 -5.75 5.03 -21.50
C ALA A 22 -4.63 5.39 -20.52
N LYS A 23 -3.88 6.47 -20.78
CA LYS A 23 -2.76 6.91 -19.94
C LYS A 23 -3.20 7.68 -18.69
N ARG A 24 -4.35 8.36 -18.72
CA ARG A 24 -4.86 9.17 -17.58
C ARG A 24 -5.36 8.31 -16.43
N LEU A 25 -5.97 7.17 -16.73
CA LEU A 25 -6.55 6.29 -15.73
C LEU A 25 -5.51 5.76 -14.70
N PRO A 26 -4.34 5.21 -15.10
CA PRO A 26 -3.31 4.80 -14.15
C PRO A 26 -2.62 6.00 -13.47
N GLU A 27 -2.48 7.14 -14.16
CA GLU A 27 -1.92 8.37 -13.59
C GLU A 27 -2.73 8.82 -12.37
N ILE A 28 -4.05 8.95 -12.52
CA ILE A 28 -4.99 9.31 -11.45
C ILE A 28 -5.06 8.20 -10.38
N GLY A 29 -5.15 6.94 -10.80
CA GLY A 29 -5.19 5.79 -9.90
C GLY A 29 -3.96 5.67 -9.00
N SER A 30 -2.77 6.01 -9.50
CA SER A 30 -1.54 6.01 -8.70
C SER A 30 -1.53 7.07 -7.60
N GLY A 31 -2.16 8.23 -7.83
CA GLY A 31 -2.31 9.29 -6.84
C GLY A 31 -3.31 8.90 -5.76
N ILE A 32 -4.49 8.47 -6.18
CA ILE A 32 -5.56 8.01 -5.26
C ILE A 32 -5.08 6.79 -4.45
N GLY A 33 -4.40 5.84 -5.08
CA GLY A 33 -3.90 4.63 -4.42
C GLY A 33 -2.85 4.92 -3.35
N ARG A 34 -1.99 5.93 -3.55
CA ARG A 34 -1.08 6.42 -2.51
C ARG A 34 -1.84 7.09 -1.37
N ALA A 35 -2.76 7.99 -1.68
CA ALA A 35 -3.58 8.65 -0.67
C ALA A 35 -4.38 7.65 0.19
N ILE A 36 -5.00 6.64 -0.42
CA ILE A 36 -5.71 5.59 0.32
C ILE A 36 -4.75 4.76 1.17
N ARG A 37 -3.56 4.45 0.66
CA ARG A 37 -2.54 3.68 1.40
C ARG A 37 -2.06 4.44 2.64
N ASP A 38 -1.73 5.72 2.47
CA ASP A 38 -1.26 6.58 3.55
C ASP A 38 -2.37 6.80 4.57
N PHE A 39 -3.60 7.07 4.10
CA PHE A 39 -4.78 7.18 4.96
C PHE A 39 -5.01 5.91 5.78
N LYS A 40 -4.95 4.73 5.14
CA LYS A 40 -5.10 3.44 5.83
C LYS A 40 -3.97 3.20 6.84
N ARG A 41 -2.76 3.67 6.56
CA ARG A 41 -1.62 3.56 7.47
C ARG A 41 -1.82 4.43 8.71
N SER A 42 -2.22 5.69 8.53
CA SER A 42 -2.55 6.60 9.64
C SER A 42 -3.73 6.13 10.48
N LEU A 43 -4.66 5.35 9.92
CA LEU A 43 -5.75 4.73 10.68
C LEU A 43 -5.34 3.45 11.42
N LYS A 44 -4.25 2.79 11.01
CA LYS A 44 -3.78 1.53 11.62
C LYS A 44 -2.65 1.74 12.62
N GLU A 45 -1.80 2.73 12.41
CA GLU A 45 -0.78 3.14 13.36
C GLU A 45 -1.44 4.10 14.37
N PRO A 46 -1.59 3.74 15.66
CA PRO A 46 -1.83 4.76 16.69
C PRO A 46 -0.67 5.77 16.62
N PRO A 47 -0.86 7.04 17.02
CA PRO A 47 0.18 8.06 16.91
C PRO A 47 1.45 7.61 17.63
N GLU A 48 2.39 7.03 16.90
CA GLU A 48 3.74 6.79 17.38
C GLU A 48 4.40 8.16 17.40
N ILE A 49 4.23 8.86 18.52
CA ILE A 49 5.24 9.80 18.96
C ILE A 49 6.50 8.95 19.16
N ASP A 50 7.36 8.93 18.15
CA ASP A 50 8.66 8.27 18.20
C ASP A 50 9.56 9.04 19.17
N VAL A 51 9.44 8.73 20.46
CA VAL A 51 10.31 9.20 21.54
C VAL A 51 11.27 8.11 22.03
N THR A 52 11.53 7.07 21.24
CA THR A 52 12.54 6.08 21.60
C THR A 52 13.87 6.51 20.96
N PRO A 53 14.87 6.97 21.74
CA PRO A 53 16.21 7.17 21.20
C PRO A 53 16.68 5.85 20.60
N ARG A 54 17.27 5.89 19.39
CA ARG A 54 17.92 4.71 18.81
C ARG A 54 18.97 4.20 19.79
N GLU A 55 18.65 3.15 20.54
CA GLU A 55 19.64 2.41 21.31
C GLU A 55 20.49 1.61 20.33
N ASP A 56 21.69 2.12 20.05
CA ASP A 56 22.81 1.35 19.56
C ASP A 56 23.04 0.17 20.53
N LYS A 57 22.49 -1.02 20.23
CA LYS A 57 22.84 -2.24 20.96
C LYS A 57 24.04 -2.91 20.31
N PRO A 58 25.19 -3.03 20.99
CA PRO A 58 26.36 -3.71 20.48
C PRO A 58 26.09 -5.21 20.36
N LEU A 59 26.50 -5.78 19.23
CA LEU A 59 26.49 -7.22 18.98
C LEU A 59 27.59 -7.88 19.83
N GLU A 60 27.22 -8.48 20.96
CA GLU A 60 28.07 -9.42 21.68
C GLU A 60 27.37 -10.78 21.82
N GLU A 61 27.88 -11.74 21.05
CA GLU A 61 28.33 -13.04 21.55
C GLU A 61 27.41 -13.87 22.46
N LYS A 62 26.92 -15.01 21.94
CA LYS A 62 27.29 -16.37 22.38
C LYS A 62 26.24 -17.42 22.01
N LYS A 63 26.65 -18.38 21.18
CA LYS A 63 26.61 -19.85 21.40
C LYS A 63 26.32 -20.58 20.09
N GLU A 64 27.35 -21.24 19.57
CA GLU A 64 27.26 -22.62 19.04
C GLU A 64 28.68 -23.15 18.74
N LYS A 65 29.43 -23.39 19.82
CA LYS A 65 30.49 -24.41 19.84
C LYS A 65 30.09 -25.46 20.86
N GLU A 66 29.09 -26.26 20.49
CA GLU A 66 28.75 -27.52 21.13
C GLU A 66 28.19 -28.46 20.05
N LYS A 67 28.99 -28.70 19.01
CA LYS A 67 28.95 -29.98 18.30
C LYS A 67 30.06 -30.82 18.93
N GLU A 68 29.60 -31.61 19.89
CA GLU A 68 30.24 -32.71 20.58
C GLU A 68 31.29 -33.41 19.70
N ALA A 69 32.51 -33.38 20.22
CA ALA A 69 33.57 -34.36 20.02
C ALA A 69 33.59 -35.26 21.26
#